data_AF-A0A1Y4QPG9-F1
#
_entry.id   AF-A0A1Y4QPG9-F1
#
_cell.length_a   1.000
_cell.length_b   1.000
_cell.length_c   1.000
_cell.angle_alpha   90.00
_cell.angle_beta   90.00
_cell.angle_gamma   90.00
#
_symmetry.space_group_name_H-M   'P 1'
#
loop_
_entity.id
_entity.type
_entity.pdbx_description
1 polymer ?
#
loop_
_entity_poly.entity_id
_entity_poly.type
_entity_poly.pdbx_seq_one_letter_code
_entity_poly.pdbx_strand_id
1 'polypeptide(L)'
;MNFLSTSLGSFLWKTIMCLLFIGIMWLIVKSAIASWKRTGKIYSIFDEIIEGVVVLIIFMVIVANDATTVLGWIQAPLMWILDMIKAFFREVLGIPL
;
A
#
# COMPACT_ATOMS: atom_id res chain seq x y z
N MET A 1 10.17 6.20 -24.26
CA MET A 1 9.68 6.99 -23.11
C MET A 1 8.87 6.06 -22.22
N ASN A 2 9.07 6.09 -20.91
CA ASN A 2 8.23 5.35 -19.98
C ASN A 2 6.85 6.04 -19.91
N PHE A 3 5.76 5.32 -20.13
CA PHE A 3 4.41 5.89 -20.09
C PHE A 3 4.15 6.63 -18.78
N LEU A 4 4.67 6.09 -17.67
CA LEU A 4 4.52 6.62 -16.32
C LEU A 4 5.22 7.96 -16.09
N SER A 5 6.20 8.32 -16.93
CA SER A 5 6.89 9.61 -16.86
C SER A 5 6.28 10.68 -17.77
N THR A 6 5.20 10.36 -18.49
CA THR A 6 4.45 11.35 -19.29
C THR A 6 3.48 12.13 -18.41
N SER A 7 3.03 13.31 -18.87
CA SER A 7 2.00 14.09 -18.15
C SER A 7 0.71 13.29 -17.93
N LEU A 8 0.28 12.53 -18.93
CA LEU A 8 -0.88 11.63 -18.84
C LEU A 8 -0.64 10.49 -17.83
N GLY A 9 0.53 9.85 -17.88
CA GLY A 9 0.87 8.76 -16.95
C GLY A 9 0.93 9.23 -15.50
N SER A 10 1.52 10.40 -15.25
CA SER A 10 1.56 11.01 -13.91
C SER A 10 0.16 11.39 -13.42
N PHE A 11 -0.69 11.95 -14.30
CA PHE A 11 -2.08 12.25 -13.98
C PHE A 11 -2.88 11.00 -13.60
N LEU A 12 -2.77 9.93 -14.40
CA LEU A 12 -3.46 8.67 -14.13
C LEU A 12 -2.98 8.02 -12.84
N TRP A 13 -1.66 8.02 -12.60
CA TRP A 13 -1.07 7.52 -11.36
C TRP A 13 -1.65 8.22 -10.13
N LYS A 14 -1.59 9.55 -10.10
CA LYS A 14 -2.13 10.35 -8.99
C LYS A 14 -3.63 10.12 -8.81
N THR A 15 -4.38 10.05 -9.91
CA THR A 15 -5.83 9.79 -9.87
C THR A 15 -6.15 8.44 -9.23
N ILE A 16 -5.47 7.38 -9.67
CA ILE A 16 -5.67 6.03 -9.13
C ILE A 16 -5.28 5.98 -7.64
N MET A 17 -4.14 6.57 -7.26
CA MET A 17 -3.70 6.61 -5.87
C MET A 17 -4.68 7.39 -4.97
N CYS A 18 -5.24 8.50 -5.45
CA CYS A 18 -6.29 9.23 -4.73
C CYS A 18 -7.55 8.39 -4.53
N LEU A 19 -7.99 7.66 -5.56
CA LEU A 19 -9.16 6.77 -5.44
C LEU A 19 -8.93 5.66 -4.42
N LEU A 20 -7.75 5.04 -4.43
CA LEU A 20 -7.37 4.03 -3.44
C LEU A 20 -7.34 4.61 -2.02
N PHE A 21 -6.74 5.79 -1.85
CA PHE A 21 -6.70 6.48 -0.56
C PHE A 21 -8.11 6.76 -0.01
N ILE A 22 -9.00 7.31 -0.84
CA ILE A 22 -10.40 7.56 -0.44
C ILE A 22 -11.09 6.26 -0.05
N GLY A 23 -10.88 5.18 -0.80
CA GLY A 23 -11.44 3.87 -0.49
C GLY A 23 -10.98 3.33 0.87
N ILE A 24 -9.68 3.41 1.17
CA ILE A 24 -9.11 2.96 2.44
C ILE A 24 -9.61 3.82 3.60
N MET A 25 -9.58 5.16 3.47
CA MET A 25 -10.07 6.06 4.51
C MET A 25 -11.55 5.84 4.81
N TRP A 26 -12.36 5.55 3.79
CA TRP A 26 -13.77 5.21 3.98
C TRP A 26 -13.96 3.92 4.80
N LEU A 27 -13.12 2.90 4.58
CA LEU A 27 -13.14 1.68 5.37
C LEU A 27 -12.75 1.92 6.83
N ILE A 28 -11.72 2.74 7.08
CA ILE A 28 -11.28 3.10 8.44
C ILE A 28 -12.40 3.83 9.18
N VAL A 29 -13.04 4.82 8.54
CA VAL A 29 -14.18 5.55 9.14
C VAL A 29 -15.33 4.59 9.45
N LYS A 30 -15.64 3.65 8.55
CA LYS A 30 -16.67 2.64 8.79
C LYS A 30 -16.32 1.74 9.98
N SER A 31 -15.05 1.35 10.12
CA SER A 31 -14.56 0.59 11.28
C SER A 31 -14.72 1.38 12.58
N ALA A 32 -14.30 2.64 12.59
CA ALA A 32 -14.41 3.51 13.77
C ALA A 32 -15.87 3.67 14.23
N ILE A 33 -16.80 3.88 13.29
CA ILE A 33 -18.23 3.96 13.61
C ILE A 33 -18.74 2.64 14.22
N ALA A 34 -18.31 1.49 13.70
CA ALA A 34 -18.70 0.20 14.24
C ALA A 34 -18.13 -0.03 15.64
N SER A 35 -16.86 0.33 15.87
CA SER A 35 -16.20 0.25 17.17
C SER A 35 -16.92 1.12 18.20
N TRP A 36 -17.23 2.36 17.84
CA TRP A 36 -17.96 3.27 18.73
C TRP A 36 -19.38 2.78 19.04
N LYS A 37 -20.13 2.30 18.03
CA LYS A 37 -21.48 1.74 18.25
C LYS A 37 -21.48 0.54 19.18
N ARG A 38 -20.42 -0.27 19.16
CA ARG A 38 -20.30 -1.46 20.01
C ARG A 38 -19.96 -1.12 21.46
N THR A 39 -19.11 -0.13 21.69
CA THR A 39 -18.57 0.14 23.04
C THR A 39 -19.18 1.38 23.72
N GLY A 40 -19.68 2.34 22.95
CA GLY A 40 -20.09 3.65 23.42
C GLY A 40 -18.95 4.55 23.90
N LYS A 41 -17.68 4.10 23.81
CA LYS A 41 -16.51 4.81 24.35
C LYS A 41 -15.69 5.44 23.23
N ILE A 42 -15.37 6.73 23.37
CA ILE A 42 -14.49 7.44 22.41
C ILE A 42 -13.09 6.79 22.36
N TYR A 43 -12.61 6.23 23.48
CA TYR A 43 -11.33 5.52 23.48
C TYR A 43 -11.28 4.31 22.54
N SER A 44 -12.43 3.75 22.14
CA SER A 44 -12.45 2.59 21.25
C SER A 44 -12.17 2.93 19.79
N ILE A 45 -12.18 4.21 19.41
CA ILE A 45 -11.89 4.64 18.03
C ILE A 45 -10.45 5.14 17.84
N PHE A 46 -9.65 5.15 18.91
CA PHE A 46 -8.28 5.66 18.84
C PHE A 46 -7.39 4.82 17.93
N ASP A 47 -7.62 3.51 17.88
CA ASP A 47 -6.87 2.61 17.00
C ASP A 47 -7.09 3.01 15.52
N GLU A 48 -8.36 3.18 15.13
CA GLU A 48 -8.69 3.63 13.77
C GLU A 48 -8.19 5.05 13.45
N ILE A 49 -8.12 5.96 14.44
CA ILE A 49 -7.51 7.28 14.25
C ILE A 49 -6.01 7.13 13.93
N ILE A 50 -5.30 6.27 14.67
CA ILE A 50 -3.87 6.03 14.45
C ILE A 50 -3.66 5.39 13.07
N GLU A 51 -4.46 4.38 12.71
CA GLU A 51 -4.44 3.78 11.38
C GLU A 51 -4.66 4.82 10.28
N GLY A 52 -5.64 5.71 10.44
CA GLY A 52 -5.91 6.80 9.50
C GLY A 52 -4.74 7.76 9.32
N VAL A 53 -4.05 8.12 10.41
CA VAL A 53 -2.84 8.96 10.35
C VAL A 53 -1.71 8.25 9.61
N VAL A 54 -1.48 6.96 9.89
CA VAL A 54 -0.46 6.17 9.20
C VAL A 54 -0.75 6.08 7.70
N VAL A 55 -2.00 5.80 7.31
CA VAL A 55 -2.42 5.75 5.90
C VAL A 55 -2.22 7.11 5.21
N LEU A 56 -2.52 8.22 5.89
CA LEU A 56 -2.30 9.56 5.38
C LEU A 56 -0.81 9.83 5.13
N ILE A 57 0.08 9.45 6.05
CA ILE A 57 1.54 9.59 5.88
C ILE A 57 2.02 8.79 4.67
N ILE A 58 1.60 7.52 4.56
CA ILE A 58 1.96 6.65 3.44
C ILE A 58 1.48 7.26 2.11
N PHE A 59 0.25 7.75 2.06
CA PHE A 59 -0.30 8.41 0.87
C PHE A 59 0.51 9.63 0.46
N MET A 60 0.89 10.50 1.41
CA MET A 60 1.73 11.67 1.12
C MET A 60 3.07 11.25 0.53
N VAL A 61 3.71 10.21 1.08
CA VAL A 61 4.96 9.67 0.54
C VAL A 61 4.77 9.14 -0.88
N ILE A 62 3.69 8.41 -1.16
CA ILE A 62 3.39 7.86 -2.49
C ILE A 62 3.19 8.97 -3.53
N VAL A 63 2.44 10.03 -3.20
CA VAL A 63 2.13 11.12 -4.15
C VAL A 63 3.30 12.08 -4.34
N ALA A 64 4.19 12.19 -3.35
CA ALA A 64 5.41 12.99 -3.43
C ALA A 64 6.51 12.36 -4.30
N ASN A 65 6.38 11.07 -4.64
CA ASN A 65 7.37 10.33 -5.41
C ASN A 65 6.83 9.95 -6.80
N ASP A 66 7.75 9.74 -7.74
CA ASP A 66 7.40 9.24 -9.07
C ASP A 66 6.89 7.81 -9.01
N ALA A 67 5.94 7.48 -9.90
CA ALA A 67 5.30 6.17 -9.96
C ALA A 67 6.31 5.01 -10.05
N THR A 68 7.38 5.19 -10.83
CA THR A 68 8.45 4.18 -10.97
C THR A 68 9.18 3.89 -9.67
N THR A 69 9.40 4.92 -8.84
CA THR A 69 10.05 4.78 -7.53
C THR A 69 9.16 3.97 -6.59
N VAL A 70 7.87 4.32 -6.52
CA VAL A 70 6.91 3.62 -5.66
C VAL A 70 6.71 2.17 -6.12
N LEU A 71 6.60 1.92 -7.43
CA LEU A 71 6.54 0.56 -7.97
C LEU A 71 7.80 -0.24 -7.67
N GLY A 72 8.97 0.40 -7.68
CA GLY A 72 10.24 -0.21 -7.30
C GLY A 72 10.24 -0.72 -5.85
N TRP A 73 9.61 0.01 -4.92
CA TRP A 73 9.48 -0.43 -3.52
C TRP A 73 8.62 -1.70 -3.36
N ILE A 74 7.67 -1.93 -4.26
CA ILE A 74 6.83 -3.13 -4.25
C ILE A 74 7.56 -4.27 -4.97
N GLN A 75 8.20 -3.98 -6.10
CA GLN A 75 8.89 -4.97 -6.91
C GLN A 75 10.09 -5.59 -6.20
N ALA A 76 10.91 -4.79 -5.51
CA ALA A 76 12.11 -5.27 -4.83
C ALA A 76 11.85 -6.41 -3.81
N PRO A 77 10.93 -6.28 -2.83
CA PRO A 77 10.65 -7.36 -1.91
C PRO A 77 9.98 -8.56 -2.58
N LEU A 78 9.16 -8.33 -3.62
CA LEU A 78 8.53 -9.40 -4.39
C LEU A 78 9.58 -10.26 -5.10
N MET A 79 10.55 -9.61 -5.76
CA MET A 79 11.66 -10.30 -6.40
C MET A 79 12.53 -11.02 -5.38
N TRP A 80 12.81 -10.40 -4.24
CA TRP A 80 13.56 -11.04 -3.16
C TRP A 80 12.87 -12.32 -2.67
N ILE A 81 11.55 -12.30 -2.45
CA ILE A 81 10.78 -13.50 -2.08
C ILE A 81 10.87 -14.57 -3.18
N LEU A 82 10.70 -14.19 -4.44
CA LEU A 82 10.81 -15.14 -5.55
C LEU A 82 12.19 -15.77 -5.65
N ASP A 83 13.24 -14.99 -5.42
CA ASP A 83 14.61 -15.47 -5.45
C ASP A 83 14.90 -16.40 -4.25
N MET A 84 14.34 -16.12 -3.07
CA MET A 84 14.39 -17.06 -1.94
C MET A 84 13.70 -18.39 -2.28
N ILE A 85 12.54 -18.35 -2.93
CA ILE A 85 11.84 -19.56 -3.36
C ILE A 85 12.70 -20.34 -4.35
N LYS A 86 13.23 -19.69 -5.39
CA LYS A 86 14.13 -20.34 -6.36
C LYS A 86 15.36 -20.95 -5.69
N ALA A 87 15.99 -20.22 -4.77
CA ALA A 87 17.13 -20.70 -4.01
C ALA A 87 16.75 -21.95 -3.18
N PHE A 88 15.60 -21.94 -2.51
CA PHE A 88 15.11 -23.10 -1.76
C PHE A 88 14.94 -24.34 -2.65
N PHE A 89 14.27 -24.19 -3.81
CA PHE A 89 14.09 -25.31 -4.73
C PHE A 89 15.42 -25.84 -5.29
N ARG A 90 16.36 -24.94 -5.59
CA ARG A 90 17.66 -25.32 -6.14
C ARG A 90 18.56 -25.99 -5.10
N GLU A 91 18.67 -25.39 -3.92
CA GLU A 91 19.65 -25.75 -2.90
C GLU A 91 19.16 -26.84 -1.95
N VAL A 92 17.85 -26.86 -1.64
CA VAL A 92 17.27 -27.85 -0.71
C VAL A 92 16.69 -29.04 -1.46
N LEU A 93 15.99 -28.81 -2.57
CA LEU A 93 15.31 -29.87 -3.31
C LEU A 93 16.12 -30.40 -4.51
N GLY A 94 17.22 -29.75 -4.88
CA GLY A 94 18.06 -30.15 -6.02
C GLY A 94 17.36 -30.05 -7.38
N ILE A 95 16.24 -29.30 -7.45
CA ILE A 95 15.46 -29.14 -8.68
C ILE A 95 16.05 -27.98 -9.48
N PRO A 96 16.52 -28.19 -10.72
CA PRO A 96 16.96 -27.09 -11.57
C PRO A 96 15.72 -26.29 -12.02
N LEU A 97 15.53 -25.13 -11.39
CA LEU A 97 14.53 -24.11 -11.72
C LEU A 97 15.19 -22.88 -12.35
#